data_AF-A0A321L3J1-F1
#
_entry.id   AF-A0A321L3J1-F1
#
_cell.length_a   1.000
_cell.length_b   1.000
_cell.length_c   1.000
_cell.angle_alpha   90.00
_cell.angle_beta   90.00
_cell.angle_gamma   90.00
#
_symmetry.space_group_name_H-M   'P 1'
#
loop_
_entity.id
_entity.type
_entity.pdbx_description
1 polymer ?
#
loop_
_entity_poly.entity_id
_entity_poly.type
_entity_poly.pdbx_seq_one_letter_code
_entity_poly.pdbx_strand_id
1 'polypeptide(L)' 'CWAKIKLVLRTLKARTAETLDPAIAEAIAAITAQDAMGWLHHCGYQHTKC' A
#
# COMPACT_ATOMS: atom_id res chain seq x y z
N CYS A 1 4.84 2.56 -0.15
CA CYS A 1 3.69 1.65 -0.37
C CYS A 1 3.24 0.90 0.89
N TRP A 2 3.99 -0.11 1.38
CA TRP A 2 3.54 -1.01 2.46
C TRP A 2 3.09 -0.32 3.77
N ALA A 3 3.78 0.74 4.20
CA ALA A 3 3.40 1.50 5.38
C ALA A 3 1.99 2.12 5.26
N LYS A 4 1.59 2.57 4.06
CA LYS A 4 0.28 3.17 3.79
C LYS A 4 -0.83 2.13 3.83
N ILE A 5 -0.60 0.95 3.27
CA ILE A 5 -1.54 -0.18 3.37
C ILE A 5 -1.79 -0.52 4.85
N LYS A 6 -0.73 -0.67 5.64
CA LYS A 6 -0.86 -0.93 7.08
C LYS A 6 -1.59 0.19 7.83
N LEU A 7 -1.39 1.45 7.44
CA LEU A 7 -2.10 2.58 8.03
C LEU A 7 -3.60 2.47 7.79
N VAL A 8 -4.03 2.24 6.55
CA VAL A 8 -5.46 2.08 6.19
C VAL A 8 -6.09 0.94 6.98
N LEU A 9 -5.49 -0.26 6.96
CA LEU A 9 -6.02 -1.42 7.68
C LEU A 9 -6.15 -1.17 9.20
N ARG A 10 -5.17 -0.46 9.80
CA ARG A 10 -5.21 -0.10 11.22
C ARG A 10 -6.29 0.92 11.53
N THR A 11 -6.48 1.92 10.66
CA THR A 11 -7.53 2.94 10.79
C THR A 11 -8.92 2.32 10.71
N LEU A 12 -9.13 1.40 9.77
CA LEU A 12 -10.41 0.70 9.58
C LEU A 12 -10.66 -0.40 10.63
N LYS A 13 -9.65 -0.74 11.45
CA LYS A 13 -9.70 -1.84 12.43
C LYS A 13 -10.12 -3.18 11.81
N ALA A 14 -9.70 -3.43 10.56
CA ALA A 14 -10.02 -4.65 9.82
C ALA A 14 -9.30 -5.87 10.42
N ARG A 15 -9.90 -6.48 11.46
CA ARG A 15 -9.32 -7.58 12.26
C ARG A 15 -10.10 -8.90 12.11
N THR A 16 -11.03 -8.97 11.16
CA THR A 16 -11.78 -10.17 10.81
C THR A 16 -11.66 -10.43 9.31
N ALA A 17 -11.83 -11.67 8.86
CA ALA A 17 -11.78 -11.98 7.42
C ALA A 17 -12.81 -11.17 6.61
N GLU A 18 -14.03 -11.04 7.13
CA GLU A 18 -15.12 -10.27 6.51
C GLU A 18 -14.79 -8.79 6.34
N THR A 19 -14.02 -8.21 7.26
CA THR A 19 -13.62 -6.80 7.21
C THR A 19 -12.30 -6.58 6.48
N LEU A 20 -11.48 -7.63 6.34
CA LEU A 20 -10.15 -7.56 5.76
C LEU A 20 -10.20 -7.41 4.24
N ASP A 21 -11.01 -8.22 3.54
CA ASP A 21 -11.12 -8.16 2.08
C ASP A 21 -11.53 -6.78 1.55
N PRO A 22 -12.63 -6.16 2.02
CA PRO A 22 -12.98 -4.81 1.57
C PRO A 22 -11.93 -3.77 1.97
N ALA A 23 -11.30 -3.91 3.14
CA ALA A 23 -10.26 -2.99 3.60
C ALA A 23 -8.97 -3.09 2.77
N ILE A 24 -8.63 -4.28 2.27
CA ILE A 24 -7.51 -4.47 1.33
C ILE A 24 -7.83 -3.77 0.00
N ALA A 25 -9.06 -3.93 -0.52
CA ALA A 25 -9.47 -3.24 -1.75
C ALA A 25 -9.37 -1.71 -1.60
N GLU A 26 -9.84 -1.16 -0.48
CA GLU A 26 -9.71 0.26 -0.16
C GLU A 26 -8.25 0.69 -0.02
N ALA A 27 -7.43 -0.09 0.68
CA ALA A 27 -6.02 0.19 0.86
C ALA A 27 -5.25 0.21 -0.47
N ILE A 28 -5.54 -0.71 -1.39
CA ILE A 28 -4.94 -0.76 -2.73
C ILE A 28 -5.40 0.44 -3.56
N ALA A 29 -6.70 0.77 -3.54
CA ALA A 29 -7.23 1.94 -4.25
C ALA A 29 -6.62 3.27 -3.75
N ALA A 30 -6.18 3.33 -2.49
CA ALA A 30 -5.52 4.49 -1.91
C ALA A 30 -4.03 4.63 -2.28
N ILE A 31 -3.42 3.63 -2.93
CA ILE A 31 -2.01 3.68 -3.35
C ILE A 31 -1.86 4.52 -4.62
N THR A 32 -0.93 5.47 -4.58
CA THR A 32 -0.57 6.29 -5.74
C THR A 32 0.65 5.73 -6.48
N ALA A 33 0.89 6.20 -7.70
CA ALA A 33 2.13 5.90 -8.41
C ALA A 33 3.38 6.32 -7.61
N GLN A 34 3.32 7.46 -6.91
CA GLN A 34 4.42 7.92 -6.05
C GLN A 34 4.70 6.96 -4.89
N ASP A 35 3.64 6.43 -4.25
CA ASP A 35 3.77 5.44 -3.17
C ASP A 35 4.43 4.15 -3.65
N ALA A 36 4.13 3.73 -4.89
CA ALA A 36 4.72 2.56 -5.54
C ALA A 36 6.19 2.81 -5.91
N MET A 37 6.48 3.95 -6.55
CA MET A 37 7.85 4.37 -6.89
C MET A 37 8.76 4.46 -5.66
N GLY A 38 8.26 5.05 -4.57
CA GLY A 38 9.01 5.12 -3.31
C GLY A 38 9.31 3.74 -2.72
N TRP A 39 8.43 2.75 -2.95
CA TRP A 39 8.69 1.38 -2.52
C TRP A 39 9.73 0.68 -3.40
N LEU A 40 9.64 0.83 -4.73
CA LEU A 40 10.64 0.31 -5.66
C LEU A 40 12.04 0.86 -5.33
N HIS A 41 12.13 2.18 -5.11
CA HIS A 41 13.38 2.83 -4.70
C HIS A 41 13.88 2.28 -3.35
N HIS A 42 13.01 2.13 -2.34
CA HIS A 42 13.41 1.53 -1.05
C HIS A 42 14.00 0.12 -1.19
N CYS A 43 13.51 -0.66 -2.16
CA CYS A 43 14.04 -1.98 -2.49
C CYS A 43 15.32 -1.94 -3.35
N GLY A 44 15.86 -0.77 -3.67
CA GLY A 44 17.06 -0.60 -4.48
C GLY A 44 16.80 -0.62 -6.00
N TYR A 45 15.54 -0.70 -6.43
CA TYR A 45 15.19 -0.58 -7.84
C TYR A 45 15.27 0.89 -8.25
N GLN A 46 16.37 1.24 -8.91
CA GLN A 46 16.53 2.54 -9.53
C GLN A 46 15.91 2.48 -10.93
N HIS A 47 15.03 3.43 -11.25
CA HIS A 47 14.70 3.69 -12.65
C HIS A 47 15.91 4.34 -13.28
N THR A 48 16.77 3.55 -13.93
CA THR A 48 17.73 4.06 -14.91
C THR A 48 16.92 4.83 -15.94
N LYS A 49 17.07 6.15 -15.95
CA LYS A 49 16.59 6.97 -17.06
C LYS A 49 17.36 6.53 -18.31
N CYS A 50 16.65 6.07 -19.33
CA CYS A 50 17.17 5.99 -20.69
C CYS A 50 17.46 7.39 -21.21
#